data_AF-A0A7W4I5D8-F1
#
_entry.id   AF-A0A7W4I5D8-F1
#
_cell.length_a   1.000
_cell.length_b   1.000
_cell.length_c   1.000
_cell.angle_alpha   90.00
_cell.angle_beta   90.00
_cell.angle_gamma   90.00
#
_symmetry.space_group_name_H-M   'P 1'
#
loop_
_entity.id
_entity.type
_entity.pdbx_description
1 polymer ?
#
loop_
_entity_poly.entity_id
_entity_poly.type
_entity_poly.pdbx_seq_one_letter_code
_entity_poly.pdbx_strand_id
1 'polypeptide(L)' 'MQNHRKLVPAEAVELVARHGTDAVLIARMYLVQAREANDEFRTIHWQTLVEAAEALLAERNSDPGRRSLAG' A
#
# COMPACT_ATOMS: atom_id res chain seq x y z
N MET A 1 -19.04 0.37 -16.81
CA MET A 1 -18.30 0.40 -15.52
C MET A 1 -16.92 0.96 -15.80
N GLN A 2 -16.69 2.24 -15.53
CA GLN A 2 -15.38 2.85 -15.71
C GLN A 2 -14.47 2.29 -14.61
N ASN A 3 -13.57 1.39 -15.00
CA ASN A 3 -12.49 0.93 -14.14
C ASN A 3 -11.54 2.12 -13.96
N HIS A 4 -11.86 3.01 -13.01
CA HIS A 4 -10.92 4.01 -12.51
C HIS A 4 -9.81 3.24 -11.80
N ARG A 5 -8.84 2.72 -12.57
CA ARG A 5 -7.54 2.30 -12.05
C ARG A 5 -6.96 3.54 -11.37
N LYS A 6 -7.21 3.67 -10.07
CA LYS A 6 -6.57 4.67 -9.23
C LYS A 6 -5.07 4.52 -9.50
N LEU A 7 -4.42 5.60 -9.91
CA LEU A 7 -2.99 5.59 -10.14
C LEU A 7 -2.33 5.25 -8.80
N VAL A 8 -1.72 4.07 -8.73
CA VAL A 8 -1.01 3.62 -7.54
C VAL A 8 0.39 4.24 -7.58
N PRO A 9 0.82 4.94 -6.53
CA PRO A 9 2.18 5.46 -6.45
C PRO A 9 3.21 4.34 -6.61
N ALA A 10 4.26 4.56 -7.41
CA ALA A 10 5.33 3.58 -7.60
C ALA A 10 5.97 3.16 -6.27
N GLU A 11 6.12 4.09 -5.34
CA GLU A 11 6.65 3.82 -4.01
C GLU A 11 5.78 2.85 -3.19
N ALA A 12 4.45 2.89 -3.33
CA ALA A 12 3.58 1.92 -2.68
C ALA A 12 3.76 0.51 -3.28
N VAL A 13 3.93 0.43 -4.60
CA VAL A 13 4.24 -0.83 -5.29
C VAL A 13 5.57 -1.40 -4.81
N GLU A 14 6.61 -0.56 -4.73
CA GLU A 14 7.92 -0.97 -4.22
C GLU A 14 7.86 -1.41 -2.75
N LEU A 15 7.12 -0.67 -1.91
CA LEU A 15 6.95 -1.00 -0.50
C LEU A 15 6.30 -2.38 -0.33
N VAL A 16 5.21 -2.65 -1.08
CA VAL A 16 4.55 -3.96 -1.07
C VAL A 16 5.43 -5.05 -1.68
N ALA A 17 6.21 -4.76 -2.72
CA ALA A 17 7.12 -5.73 -3.33
C ALA A 17 8.24 -6.15 -2.36
N ARG A 18 8.77 -5.20 -1.57
CA ARG A 18 9.86 -5.45 -0.61
C ARG A 18 9.39 -6.08 0.71
N HIS A 19 8.23 -5.66 1.21
CA HIS A 19 7.79 -6.01 2.57
C HIS A 19 6.52 -6.88 2.62
N GLY A 20 5.88 -7.13 1.47
CA GLY A 20 4.68 -7.97 1.42
C GLY A 20 3.56 -7.45 2.31
N THR A 21 3.04 -8.31 3.19
CA THR A 21 1.96 -7.98 4.13
C THR A 21 2.35 -6.93 5.17
N ASP A 22 3.65 -6.77 5.44
CA ASP A 22 4.15 -5.83 6.45
C ASP A 22 4.23 -4.39 5.93
N ALA A 23 4.07 -4.19 4.61
CA ALA A 23 4.14 -2.88 3.97
C ALA A 23 3.18 -1.86 4.59
N VAL A 24 1.95 -2.30 4.92
CA VAL A 24 0.94 -1.43 5.55
C VAL A 24 1.34 -1.05 6.97
N LEU A 25 1.90 -1.99 7.75
CA LEU A 25 2.38 -1.70 9.10
C LEU A 25 3.52 -0.69 9.08
N ILE A 26 4.48 -0.87 8.15
CA ILE A 26 5.62 0.03 7.98
C ILE A 26 5.15 1.44 7.60
N ALA A 27 4.25 1.57 6.61
CA ALA A 27 3.71 2.87 6.21
C ALA A 27 2.91 3.55 7.35
N ARG A 28 2.14 2.79 8.14
CA ARG A 28 1.42 3.31 9.30
C ARG A 28 2.36 3.79 10.40
N MET A 29 3.47 3.09 10.65
CA MET A 29 4.48 3.52 11.63
C MET A 29 5.06 4.88 11.23
N TYR A 30 5.43 5.07 9.97
CA TYR A 30 5.94 6.36 9.49
C TYR A 30 4.87 7.46 9.46
N LEU A 31 3.62 7.11 9.21
CA LEU A 31 2.49 8.04 9.33
C LEU A 31 2.35 8.56 10.76
N VAL A 32 2.46 7.68 11.77
CA VAL A 32 2.43 8.09 13.18
C VAL A 32 3.58 9.04 13.50
N GLN A 33 4.80 8.69 13.09
CA GLN A 33 5.97 9.56 13.29
C GLN A 33 5.82 10.94 12.62
N ALA A 34 5.25 11.00 11.42
CA ALA A 34 4.99 12.26 10.72
C ALA A 34 3.96 13.12 11.45
N ARG A 35 2.91 12.51 12.01
CA ARG A 35 1.90 13.21 12.82
C ARG A 35 2.49 13.73 14.13
N GLU A 36 3.29 12.92 14.82
CA GLU A 36 3.99 13.32 16.04
C GLU A 36 4.96 14.49 15.80
N ALA A 37 5.57 14.53 14.62
CA ALA A 37 6.44 15.63 14.20
C ALA A 37 5.70 16.88 13.70
N ASN A 38 4.36 16.86 13.61
CA ASN A 38 3.54 17.90 12.95
C ASN A 38 3.99 18.19 11.49
N ASP A 39 4.48 17.16 10.79
CA ASP A 39 4.89 17.26 9.39
C ASP A 39 3.69 16.89 8.50
N GLU A 40 2.95 17.91 8.05
CA GLU A 40 1.76 17.73 7.22
C GLU A 40 2.07 17.06 5.89
N PHE A 41 3.20 17.42 5.26
CA PHE A 41 3.61 16.86 3.98
C PHE A 41 3.88 15.36 4.09
N ARG A 42 4.67 14.96 5.09
CA ARG A 42 4.95 13.54 5.34
C ARG A 42 3.69 12.80 5.80
N THR A 43 2.79 13.46 6.53
CA THR A 43 1.51 12.86 6.93
C THR A 43 0.67 12.50 5.72
N ILE A 44 0.50 13.42 4.76
CA ILE A 44 -0.25 13.16 3.53
C ILE A 44 0.42 12.07 2.69
N HIS A 45 1.76 12.13 2.58
CA HIS A 45 2.56 11.14 1.85
C HIS A 45 2.35 9.73 2.40
N TRP A 46 2.59 9.53 3.70
CA TRP A 46 2.46 8.21 4.32
C TRP A 46 1.02 7.72 4.37
N GLN A 47 0.04 8.62 4.52
CA GLN A 47 -1.36 8.25 4.41
C GLN A 47 -1.70 7.71 3.02
N THR A 48 -1.21 8.37 1.95
CA THR A 48 -1.39 7.92 0.57
C THR A 48 -0.76 6.53 0.35
N LEU A 49 0.43 6.29 0.91
CA LEU A 49 1.10 4.99 0.80
C LEU A 49 0.38 3.88 1.57
N VAL A 50 -0.21 4.18 2.73
CA VAL A 50 -1.05 3.22 3.48
C VAL A 50 -2.23 2.77 2.62
N GLU A 51 -3.00 3.72 2.10
CA GLU A 51 -4.20 3.43 1.29
C GLU A 51 -3.84 2.64 0.02
N ALA A 52 -2.75 3.02 -0.64
CA ALA A 52 -2.27 2.34 -1.84
C ALA A 52 -1.77 0.91 -1.54
N ALA A 53 -1.02 0.71 -0.46
CA ALA A 53 -0.54 -0.61 -0.06
C ALA A 53 -1.68 -1.54 0.34
N GLU A 54 -2.70 -1.04 1.05
CA GLU A 54 -3.91 -1.79 1.38
C GLU A 54 -4.65 -2.26 0.13
N ALA A 55 -4.84 -1.37 -0.85
CA ALA A 55 -5.48 -1.70 -2.12
C ALA A 55 -4.72 -2.79 -2.89
N LEU A 56 -3.40 -2.65 -3.03
CA LEU A 56 -2.54 -3.64 -3.71
C LEU A 56 -2.60 -5.02 -3.05
N LEU A 57 -2.60 -5.07 -1.72
CA LEU A 57 -2.68 -6.33 -0.98
C LEU A 57 -4.08 -6.95 -1.06
N ALA A 58 -5.14 -6.12 -1.04
CA ALA A 58 -6.51 -6.59 -1.24
C ALA A 58 -6.68 -7.21 -2.64
N GLU A 59 -6.18 -6.56 -3.68
CA GLU A 59 -6.16 -7.08 -5.05
C GLU A 59 -5.43 -8.43 -5.12
N ARG A 60 -4.21 -8.51 -4.54
CA ARG A 60 -3.42 -9.76 -4.49
C ARG A 60 -4.15 -10.91 -3.80
N ASN A 61 -4.91 -10.62 -2.74
CA ASN A 61 -5.66 -11.63 -2.00
C ASN A 61 -6.98 -12.01 -2.69
N SER A 62 -7.55 -11.09 -3.47
CA SER A 62 -8.78 -11.30 -4.25
C SER A 62 -8.56 -12.01 -5.59
N ASP A 63 -7.31 -12.23 -6.01
CA ASP A 63 -6.95 -12.96 -7.23
C ASP A 63 -6.52 -14.41 -6.91
N PRO A 64 -7.46 -15.37 -6.80
CA PRO A 64 -7.16 -16.78 -6.59
C PRO A 64 -6.51 -17.44 -7.83
N GLY A 65 -6.57 -16.81 -9.01
CA GLY A 65 -6.04 -17.37 -10.26
C GLY A 65 -4.53 -17.54 -10.28
N ARG A 66 -3.79 -16.80 -9.42
CA ARG A 66 -2.34 -16.93 -9.27
C ARG A 66 -1.90 -18.04 -8.31
N ARG A 67 -2.80 -18.55 -7.47
CA ARG A 67 -2.52 -19.67 -6.54
C ARG A 67 -2.72 -21.05 -7.19
N SER A 68 -3.42 -21.14 -8.33
CA SER A 68 -3.85 -22.41 -8.94
C SER A 68 -2.85 -23.07 -9.90
N LEU A 69 -1.68 -22.49 -10.18
CA LEU A 69 -0.70 -23.05 -11.14
C LEU A 69 0.47 -23.81 -10.50
N ALA A 70 0.43 -24.07 -9.20
CA ALA A 70 1.46 -24.80 -8.46
C ALA A 70 0.95 -26.13 -7.84
N GLY A 71 -0.14 -26.69 -8.39
CA GLY A 71 -0.68 -28.00 -8.02
C GLY A 71 -0.33 -29.06 -9.06
#